data_AF-A0A1Z4LX28-F1
#
_entry.id   AF-A0A1Z4LX28-F1
#
_cell.length_a   1.000
_cell.length_b   1.000
_cell.length_c   1.000
_cell.angle_alpha   90.00
_cell.angle_beta   90.00
_cell.angle_gamma   90.00
#
_symmetry.space_group_name_H-M   'P 1'
#
loop_
_entity.id
_entity.type
_entity.pdbx_description
1 polymer ?
#
loop_
_entity_poly.entity_id
_entity_poly.type
_entity_poly.pdbx_seq_one_letter_code
_entity_poly.pdbx_strand_id
1 'polypeptide(L)'
;MIPFIFGAIGAAVGAVAGTFVTHAIGESDRQAAKHHKAVANELCHKYAALEKRYNELADKSKQQIIDLTFQHALDEVEKDCLRLAVRLQQNLISLMWEIDREPTENALKKFVQAVELTNHVLNQVNEELISVPSDYYARNYIAACKQRLKSFS
;
A
#
# COMPACT_ATOMS: atom_id res chain seq x y z
N MET A 1 -2.46 10.79 -24.41
CA MET A 1 -2.06 11.09 -25.81
C MET A 1 -0.54 11.26 -25.90
N ILE A 2 0.23 10.17 -26.03
CA ILE A 2 1.62 10.20 -26.58
C ILE A 2 1.93 8.85 -27.32
N PRO A 3 1.25 8.45 -28.41
CA PRO A 3 1.71 7.32 -29.24
C PRO A 3 2.30 7.74 -30.60
N PHE A 4 2.29 9.04 -30.96
CA PHE A 4 2.53 9.47 -32.33
C PHE A 4 3.97 9.92 -32.65
N ILE A 5 4.83 10.14 -31.65
CA ILE A 5 6.18 10.69 -31.88
C ILE A 5 7.18 9.61 -32.32
N PHE A 6 6.96 8.34 -31.95
CA PHE A 6 7.91 7.26 -32.25
C PHE A 6 7.66 6.55 -33.60
N GLY A 7 6.42 6.57 -34.11
CA GLY A 7 6.11 6.00 -35.44
C GLY A 7 6.76 6.77 -36.60
N ALA A 8 6.94 8.09 -36.43
CA ALA A 8 7.53 8.95 -37.47
C ALA A 8 9.05 8.81 -37.60
N ILE A 9 9.75 8.46 -36.52
CA ILE A 9 11.22 8.28 -36.54
C ILE A 9 11.57 6.87 -37.07
N GLY A 10 10.76 5.85 -36.75
CA GLY A 10 10.94 4.50 -37.29
C GLY A 10 10.70 4.38 -38.81
N ALA A 11 9.75 5.15 -39.35
CA ALA A 11 9.47 5.16 -40.79
C ALA A 11 10.52 5.94 -41.61
N ALA A 12 11.15 6.97 -41.04
CA ALA A 12 12.10 7.82 -41.74
C ALA A 12 13.46 7.13 -42.03
N VAL A 13 13.88 6.18 -41.20
CA VAL A 13 15.14 5.44 -41.41
C VAL A 13 14.97 4.30 -42.44
N GLY A 14 13.74 3.84 -42.67
CA GLY A 14 13.43 2.80 -43.67
C GLY A 14 13.50 3.28 -45.13
N ALA A 15 13.44 4.59 -45.38
CA ALA A 15 13.36 5.14 -46.73
C ALA A 15 14.71 5.55 -47.36
N VAL A 16 15.81 5.62 -46.58
CA VAL A 16 17.09 6.14 -47.10
C VAL A 16 17.95 5.06 -47.77
N ALA A 17 17.54 3.79 -47.73
CA ALA A 17 18.27 2.70 -48.40
C ALA A 17 18.05 2.62 -49.93
N GLY A 18 17.19 3.46 -50.52
CA GLY A 18 16.64 3.24 -51.87
C GLY A 18 17.27 3.96 -53.05
N THR A 19 18.01 5.08 -52.90
CA THR A 19 18.27 5.95 -54.07
C THR A 19 19.63 6.63 -54.11
N PHE A 20 20.74 5.88 -53.98
CA PHE A 20 22.05 6.40 -54.42
C PHE A 20 22.86 5.29 -55.08
N VAL A 21 22.38 4.81 -56.23
CA VAL A 21 23.21 4.04 -57.17
C VAL A 21 23.04 4.64 -58.56
N THR A 22 23.61 5.82 -58.76
CA THR A 22 23.88 6.34 -60.11
C THR A 22 25.30 6.89 -60.13
N HIS A 23 26.18 6.07 -60.73
CA HIS A 23 27.43 6.41 -61.42
C HIS A 23 28.39 7.42 -60.74
N ALA A 24 29.47 6.92 -60.11
CA ALA A 24 30.85 7.02 -60.62
C ALA A 24 31.92 6.59 -59.58
N ILE A 25 32.84 5.70 -59.98
CA ILE A 25 34.23 5.53 -59.46
C ILE A 25 34.46 4.55 -58.26
N GLY A 26 34.44 3.25 -58.60
CA GLY A 26 35.57 2.32 -58.42
C GLY A 26 35.88 1.78 -57.01
N GLU A 27 36.47 2.58 -56.13
CA GLU A 27 37.10 2.07 -54.89
C GLU A 27 36.77 2.96 -53.68
N SER A 28 36.84 4.29 -53.85
CA SER A 28 36.49 5.29 -52.82
C SER A 28 35.03 5.18 -52.38
N ASP A 29 34.11 5.08 -53.32
CA ASP A 29 32.68 4.93 -53.04
C ASP A 29 32.34 3.59 -52.40
N ARG A 30 33.11 2.54 -52.70
CA ARG A 30 32.92 1.22 -52.10
C ARG A 30 33.41 1.20 -50.66
N GLN A 31 34.49 1.91 -50.36
CA GLN A 31 35.00 2.12 -49.00
C GLN A 31 34.01 2.99 -48.19
N ALA A 32 33.51 4.08 -48.77
CA ALA A 32 32.53 4.96 -48.15
C ALA A 32 31.20 4.22 -47.88
N ALA A 33 30.68 3.46 -48.85
CA ALA A 33 29.47 2.65 -48.67
C ALA A 33 29.64 1.56 -47.59
N LYS A 34 30.80 0.90 -47.53
CA LYS A 34 31.13 -0.03 -46.43
C LYS A 34 31.18 0.70 -45.09
N HIS A 35 31.77 1.89 -45.06
CA HIS A 35 31.89 2.68 -43.84
C HIS A 35 30.53 3.17 -43.34
N HIS A 36 29.67 3.67 -44.23
CA HIS A 36 28.29 4.07 -43.91
C HIS A 36 27.44 2.89 -43.47
N LYS A 37 27.60 1.70 -44.10
CA LYS A 37 26.92 0.48 -43.66
C LYS A 37 27.37 0.03 -42.27
N ALA A 38 28.66 0.14 -41.95
CA ALA A 38 29.19 -0.17 -40.63
C ALA A 38 28.64 0.78 -39.56
N VAL A 39 28.62 2.09 -39.86
CA VAL A 39 28.06 3.11 -38.96
C VAL A 39 26.56 2.91 -38.75
N ALA A 40 25.80 2.62 -39.81
CA ALA A 40 24.37 2.33 -39.71
C ALA A 40 24.08 1.08 -38.87
N ASN A 41 24.87 0.02 -39.04
CA ASN A 41 24.76 -1.19 -38.21
C ASN A 41 25.11 -0.91 -36.75
N GLU A 42 26.15 -0.13 -36.48
CA GLU A 42 26.54 0.25 -35.12
C GLU A 42 25.44 1.08 -34.43
N LEU A 43 24.87 2.06 -35.15
CA LEU A 43 23.73 2.85 -34.68
C LEU A 43 22.53 1.96 -34.39
N CYS A 44 22.17 1.07 -35.32
CA CYS A 44 21.06 0.13 -35.14
C CYS A 44 21.26 -0.74 -33.89
N HIS A 45 22.47 -1.24 -33.68
CA HIS A 45 22.79 -2.07 -32.51
C HIS A 45 22.73 -1.27 -31.20
N LYS A 46 23.24 -0.03 -31.19
CA LYS A 46 23.13 0.88 -30.03
C LYS A 46 21.68 1.24 -29.70
N TYR A 47 20.86 1.50 -30.73
CA TYR A 47 19.44 1.77 -30.55
C TYR A 47 18.68 0.56 -30.01
N ALA A 48 18.89 -0.64 -30.56
CA ALA A 48 18.27 -1.86 -30.05
C ALA A 48 18.68 -2.16 -28.60
N ALA A 49 19.96 -1.93 -28.26
CA ALA A 49 20.44 -2.07 -26.89
C ALA A 49 19.80 -1.04 -25.93
N LEU A 50 19.61 0.20 -26.38
CA LEU A 50 18.96 1.25 -25.60
C LEU A 50 17.48 0.96 -25.39
N GLU A 51 16.76 0.56 -26.44
CA GLU A 51 15.35 0.18 -26.38
C GLU A 51 15.15 -0.99 -25.41
N LYS A 52 16.01 -2.02 -25.49
CA LYS A 52 15.97 -3.14 -24.55
C LYS A 52 16.14 -2.68 -23.10
N ARG A 53 17.16 -1.85 -22.82
CA ARG A 53 17.40 -1.31 -21.47
C ARG A 53 16.24 -0.46 -20.98
N TYR A 54 15.64 0.34 -21.86
CA TYR A 54 14.48 1.16 -21.52
C TYR A 54 13.28 0.30 -21.14
N ASN A 55 12.99 -0.74 -21.92
CA ASN A 55 11.88 -1.65 -21.63
C ASN A 55 12.13 -2.43 -20.33
N GLU A 56 13.34 -2.95 -20.10
CA GLU A 56 13.71 -3.60 -18.85
C GLU A 56 13.56 -2.67 -17.64
N LEU A 57 13.94 -1.40 -17.79
CA LEU A 57 13.78 -0.40 -16.72
C LEU A 57 12.31 -0.06 -16.49
N ALA A 58 11.52 0.09 -17.56
CA ALA A 58 10.10 0.37 -17.47
C ALA A 58 9.35 -0.78 -16.78
N ASP A 59 9.68 -2.02 -17.10
CA ASP A 59 9.04 -3.19 -16.48
C ASP A 59 9.45 -3.35 -15.01
N LYS A 60 10.74 -3.14 -14.67
CA LYS A 60 11.19 -3.08 -13.27
C LYS A 60 10.48 -1.98 -12.48
N SER A 61 10.35 -0.79 -13.07
CA SER A 61 9.68 0.34 -12.42
C SER A 61 8.20 0.04 -12.14
N LYS A 62 7.48 -0.56 -13.10
CA LYS A 62 6.09 -1.00 -12.89
C LYS A 62 5.98 -2.00 -11.74
N GLN A 63 6.87 -2.99 -11.69
CA GLN A 63 6.85 -3.98 -10.62
C GLN A 63 7.09 -3.32 -9.25
N GLN A 64 8.08 -2.44 -9.15
CA GLN A 64 8.37 -1.70 -7.93
C GLN A 64 7.18 -0.83 -7.47
N ILE A 65 6.48 -0.17 -8.40
CA ILE A 65 5.28 0.60 -8.07
C ILE A 65 4.18 -0.30 -7.50
N ILE A 66 3.96 -1.47 -8.11
CA ILE A 66 2.97 -2.45 -7.62
C ILE A 66 3.35 -2.91 -6.21
N ASP A 67 4.60 -3.31 -6.01
CA ASP A 67 5.09 -3.80 -4.72
C ASP A 67 4.95 -2.70 -3.65
N LEU A 68 5.34 -1.47 -3.95
CA LEU A 68 5.26 -0.34 -3.03
C LEU A 68 3.80 0.03 -2.72
N THR A 69 2.91 -0.05 -3.71
CA THR A 69 1.47 0.22 -3.52
C THR A 69 0.86 -0.84 -2.60
N PHE A 70 1.23 -2.11 -2.77
CA PHE A 70 0.75 -3.19 -1.93
C PHE A 70 1.25 -3.05 -0.49
N GLN A 71 2.54 -2.74 -0.28
CA GLN A 71 3.10 -2.47 1.04
C GLN A 71 2.40 -1.29 1.72
N HIS A 72 2.19 -0.18 1.01
CA HIS A 72 1.46 0.97 1.54
C HIS A 72 0.03 0.61 1.98
N ALA A 73 -0.67 -0.23 1.21
CA ALA A 73 -2.01 -0.67 1.57
C ALA A 73 -2.00 -1.52 2.85
N LEU A 74 -1.03 -2.42 3.01
CA LEU A 74 -0.86 -3.21 4.22
C LEU A 74 -0.56 -2.33 5.44
N ASP A 75 0.41 -1.42 5.31
CA ASP A 75 0.78 -0.49 6.38
C ASP A 75 -0.40 0.38 6.84
N GLU A 76 -1.25 0.81 5.90
CA GLU A 76 -2.41 1.64 6.23
C GLU A 76 -3.49 0.83 6.96
N VAL A 77 -3.73 -0.41 6.54
CA VAL A 77 -4.65 -1.33 7.23
C VAL A 77 -4.16 -1.61 8.66
N GLU A 78 -2.86 -1.85 8.86
CA GLU A 78 -2.28 -2.05 10.19
C GLU A 78 -2.50 -0.82 11.10
N LYS A 79 -2.24 0.39 10.59
CA LYS A 79 -2.51 1.62 11.34
C LYS A 79 -3.99 1.79 11.69
N ASP A 80 -4.89 1.43 10.79
CA ASP A 80 -6.33 1.53 11.05
C ASP A 80 -6.79 0.50 12.09
N CYS A 81 -6.24 -0.71 12.07
CA CYS A 81 -6.46 -1.72 13.11
C CYS A 81 -5.99 -1.23 14.48
N LEU A 82 -4.77 -0.70 14.57
CA LEU A 82 -4.23 -0.13 15.82
C LEU A 82 -5.07 1.05 16.31
N ARG A 83 -5.48 1.95 15.40
CA ARG A 83 -6.35 3.09 15.73
C ARG A 83 -7.70 2.63 16.25
N LEU A 84 -8.29 1.57 15.68
CA LEU A 84 -9.52 0.97 16.15
C LEU A 84 -9.35 0.39 17.55
N ALA A 85 -8.29 -0.41 17.79
CA ALA A 85 -8.01 -1.00 19.09
C ALA A 85 -7.90 0.05 20.20
N VAL A 86 -7.15 1.14 19.95
CA VAL A 86 -7.02 2.27 20.88
C VAL A 86 -8.36 2.92 21.19
N ARG A 87 -9.20 3.16 20.17
CA ARG A 87 -10.53 3.78 20.38
C ARG A 87 -11.45 2.87 21.21
N LEU A 88 -11.41 1.57 20.96
CA LEU A 88 -12.20 0.59 21.73
C LEU A 88 -11.76 0.57 23.20
N GLN A 89 -10.46 0.54 23.47
CA GLN A 89 -9.92 0.63 24.82
C GLN A 89 -10.33 1.94 25.52
N GLN A 90 -10.24 3.09 24.84
CA GLN A 90 -10.64 4.38 25.39
C GLN A 90 -12.13 4.46 25.75
N ASN A 91 -13.00 3.86 24.92
CA ASN A 91 -14.42 3.78 25.22
C ASN A 91 -14.69 2.93 26.47
N LEU A 92 -13.98 1.81 26.64
CA LEU A 92 -14.10 1.00 27.85
C LEU A 92 -13.58 1.72 29.10
N ILE A 93 -12.48 2.47 29.00
CA ILE A 93 -11.98 3.30 30.10
C ILE A 93 -13.03 4.35 30.50
N SER A 94 -13.67 4.98 29.52
CA SER A 94 -14.75 5.94 29.76
C SER A 94 -15.92 5.29 30.50
N LEU A 95 -16.33 4.09 30.10
CA LEU A 95 -17.37 3.32 30.80
C LEU A 95 -16.96 2.95 32.23
N MET A 96 -15.69 2.58 32.45
CA MET A 96 -15.19 2.31 33.81
C MET A 96 -15.29 3.55 34.70
N TRP A 97 -14.94 4.72 34.17
CA TRP A 97 -15.08 5.99 34.89
C TRP A 97 -16.52 6.33 35.25
N GLU A 98 -17.46 6.10 34.33
CA GLU A 98 -18.89 6.30 34.60
C GLU A 98 -19.38 5.35 35.71
N ILE A 99 -18.98 4.08 35.67
CA ILE A 99 -19.33 3.07 36.68
C ILE A 99 -18.73 3.42 38.04
N ASP A 100 -17.48 3.88 38.08
CA ASP A 100 -16.83 4.25 39.34
C ASP A 100 -17.53 5.47 39.98
N ARG A 101 -18.12 6.36 39.16
CA ARG A 101 -18.89 7.51 39.63
C ARG A 101 -20.29 7.13 40.09
N GLU A 102 -20.99 6.27 39.35
CA GLU A 102 -22.36 5.85 39.65
C GLU A 102 -22.53 4.33 39.44
N PRO A 103 -22.08 3.52 40.42
CA PRO A 103 -22.05 2.07 40.27
C PRO A 103 -23.45 1.49 40.32
N THR A 104 -23.90 0.92 39.20
CA THR A 104 -25.15 0.15 39.14
C THR A 104 -24.91 -1.26 38.65
N GLU A 105 -25.71 -2.21 39.11
CA GLU A 105 -25.61 -3.62 38.68
C GLU A 105 -25.82 -3.76 37.16
N ASN A 106 -26.72 -2.94 36.60
CA ASN A 106 -26.98 -2.91 35.16
C ASN A 106 -25.78 -2.37 34.37
N ALA A 107 -25.16 -1.28 34.83
CA ALA A 107 -23.96 -0.73 34.18
C ALA A 107 -22.80 -1.74 34.21
N LEU A 108 -22.60 -2.45 35.33
CA LEU A 108 -21.59 -3.51 35.44
C LEU A 108 -21.84 -4.68 34.49
N LYS A 109 -23.09 -5.15 34.36
CA LYS A 109 -23.46 -6.19 33.40
C LYS A 109 -23.19 -5.76 31.96
N LYS A 110 -23.59 -4.54 31.59
CA LYS A 110 -23.33 -3.98 30.25
C LYS A 110 -21.85 -3.80 29.98
N PHE A 111 -21.06 -3.43 30.99
CA PHE A 111 -19.61 -3.30 30.85
C PHE A 111 -18.93 -4.63 30.55
N VAL A 112 -19.29 -5.70 31.25
CA VAL A 112 -18.77 -7.05 30.95
C VAL A 112 -19.10 -7.44 29.50
N GLN A 113 -20.34 -7.23 29.06
CA GLN A 113 -20.74 -7.49 27.67
C GLN A 113 -19.94 -6.63 26.66
N ALA A 114 -19.70 -5.36 26.98
CA ALA A 114 -18.90 -4.48 26.13
C ALA A 114 -17.44 -4.95 26.02
N VAL A 115 -16.85 -5.45 27.11
CA VAL A 115 -15.50 -6.03 27.12
C VAL A 115 -15.46 -7.31 26.28
N GLU A 116 -16.44 -8.20 26.42
CA GLU A 116 -16.53 -9.43 25.61
C GLU A 116 -16.64 -9.12 24.11
N LEU A 117 -17.53 -8.19 23.72
CA LEU A 117 -17.69 -7.75 22.33
C LEU A 117 -16.41 -7.09 21.80
N THR A 118 -15.77 -6.25 22.62
CA THR A 118 -14.51 -5.60 22.24
C THR A 118 -13.40 -6.64 22.02
N ASN A 119 -13.26 -7.61 22.92
CA ASN A 119 -12.29 -8.69 22.79
C ASN A 119 -12.56 -9.56 21.57
N HIS A 120 -13.82 -9.76 21.17
CA HIS A 120 -14.14 -10.45 19.92
C HIS A 120 -13.59 -9.70 18.71
N VAL A 121 -13.77 -8.37 18.65
CA VAL A 121 -13.23 -7.53 17.56
C VAL A 121 -11.71 -7.51 17.58
N LEU A 122 -11.08 -7.35 18.75
CA LEU A 122 -9.61 -7.35 18.89
C LEU A 122 -9.00 -8.67 18.42
N ASN A 123 -9.62 -9.80 18.75
CA ASN A 123 -9.18 -11.10 18.25
C ASN A 123 -9.25 -11.21 16.72
N GLN A 124 -10.28 -10.61 16.09
CA GLN A 124 -10.41 -10.61 14.62
C GLN A 124 -9.32 -9.79 13.93
N VAL A 125 -8.83 -8.73 14.57
CA VAL A 125 -7.74 -7.90 14.07
C VAL A 125 -6.36 -8.33 14.59
N ASN A 126 -6.26 -9.49 15.25
CA ASN A 126 -5.03 -10.05 15.82
C ASN A 126 -4.34 -9.11 16.84
N GLU A 127 -5.15 -8.42 17.66
CA GLU A 127 -4.70 -7.51 18.71
C GLU A 127 -4.83 -8.13 20.11
N GLU A 128 -4.13 -7.56 21.08
CA GLU A 128 -4.15 -8.01 22.48
C GLU A 128 -5.54 -7.83 23.12
N LEU A 129 -6.00 -8.88 23.81
CA LEU A 129 -7.29 -8.86 24.50
C LEU A 129 -7.23 -8.03 25.77
N ILE A 130 -8.31 -7.31 26.05
CA ILE A 130 -8.46 -6.49 27.23
C ILE A 130 -8.80 -7.39 28.42
N SER A 131 -7.95 -7.36 29.43
CA SER A 131 -8.17 -8.02 30.73
C SER A 131 -8.64 -7.00 31.76
N VAL A 132 -9.85 -7.18 32.29
CA VAL A 132 -10.36 -6.39 33.41
C VAL A 132 -9.93 -7.04 34.72
N PRO A 133 -9.33 -6.30 35.67
CA PRO A 133 -8.98 -6.82 36.98
C PRO A 133 -10.19 -7.41 37.72
N SER A 134 -10.08 -8.63 38.25
CA SER A 134 -11.19 -9.33 38.90
C SER A 134 -11.72 -8.61 40.15
N ASP A 135 -10.86 -7.84 40.82
CA ASP A 135 -11.19 -7.00 41.96
C ASP A 135 -12.05 -5.78 41.56
N TYR A 136 -11.95 -5.29 40.32
CA TYR A 136 -12.75 -4.18 39.81
C TYR A 136 -14.24 -4.50 39.87
N TYR A 137 -14.65 -5.64 39.33
CA TYR A 137 -16.06 -6.05 39.34
C TYR A 137 -16.58 -6.22 40.77
N ALA A 138 -15.82 -6.91 41.63
CA ALA A 138 -16.23 -7.17 43.01
C ALA A 138 -16.44 -5.86 43.81
N ARG A 139 -15.52 -4.90 43.69
CA ARG A 139 -15.63 -3.60 44.38
C ARG A 139 -16.88 -2.83 43.94
N ASN A 140 -17.08 -2.69 42.63
CA ASN A 140 -18.18 -1.90 42.11
C ASN A 140 -19.54 -2.59 42.30
N TYR A 141 -19.58 -3.92 42.30
CA TYR A 141 -20.80 -4.67 42.64
C TYR A 141 -21.23 -4.41 44.10
N ILE A 142 -20.30 -4.45 45.05
CA ILE A 142 -20.58 -4.12 46.45
C ILE A 142 -21.09 -2.67 46.58
N ALA A 143 -20.47 -1.73 45.86
CA ALA A 143 -20.89 -0.33 45.86
C ALA A 143 -22.32 -0.16 45.31
N ALA A 144 -22.64 -0.84 44.20
CA ALA A 144 -23.98 -0.84 43.60
C ALA A 144 -25.04 -1.42 44.56
N CYS A 145 -24.75 -2.53 45.25
CA CYS A 145 -25.66 -3.10 46.24
C CYS A 145 -25.92 -2.12 47.40
N LYS A 146 -24.89 -1.41 47.88
CA LYS A 146 -25.03 -0.39 48.92
C LYS A 146 -25.87 0.80 48.46
N GLN A 147 -25.69 1.28 47.23
CA GLN A 147 -26.51 2.35 46.65
C GLN A 147 -27.98 1.94 46.53
N ARG A 148 -28.23 0.71 46.07
CA ARG A 148 -29.59 0.16 45.97
C ARG A 148 -30.27 0.08 47.34
N LEU A 149 -29.57 -0.33 48.38
CA LEU A 149 -30.14 -0.39 49.74
C LEU A 149 -30.47 1.01 50.29
N LYS A 150 -29.65 2.03 49.98
CA LYS A 150 -29.93 3.44 50.35
C LYS A 150 -31.11 4.04 49.61
N SER A 151 -31.41 3.60 48.38
CA SER A 151 -32.59 4.11 47.64
C SER A 151 -33.92 3.55 48.14
N PHE A 152 -33.90 2.55 49.04
CA PHE A 152 -35.11 1.95 49.65
C PHE A 152 -35.33 2.35 51.12
N SER A 153 -34.46 3.19 51.71
CA SER A 153 -34.64 3.77 53.05
C SER A 153 -35.04 5.23 52.95
#